data_AF-A0AAU3B9F2-F1
#
_entry.id   AF-A0AAU3B9F2-F1
#
_cell.length_a   1.000
_cell.length_b   1.000
_cell.length_c   1.000
_cell.angle_alpha   90.00
_cell.angle_beta   90.00
_cell.angle_gamma   90.00
#
_symmetry.space_group_name_H-M   'P 1'
#
loop_
_entity.id
_entity.type
_entity.pdbx_description
1 polymer ?
#
loop_
_entity_poly.entity_id
_entity_poly.type
_entity_poly.pdbx_seq_one_letter_code
_entity_poly.pdbx_strand_id
1 'polypeptide(L)'
;MHQRNGIRGPVRLILAVAVVAALAAQLTACSDDSSPSDTASKAASAASKAASAVSQAASAATEAGDALASATAEAGKKFDEFKNGADAKGEVKLGGDASPDSDGRVSVKVTATNPTSSAKSYVVQVDFRDQSGNLLDTTVVTVDDVAGGASKDATARSNRSLTGDVKTAVARAVRH
;
A
#
# COMPACT_ATOMS: atom_id res chain seq x y z
N MET A 1 2.40 -20.04 67.15
CA MET A 1 2.05 -21.20 66.29
C MET A 1 1.82 -20.64 64.89
N HIS A 2 2.86 -20.43 64.08
CA HIS A 2 3.51 -21.37 63.15
C HIS A 2 2.61 -21.93 62.03
N GLN A 3 3.01 -21.55 60.80
CA GLN A 3 2.90 -22.24 59.50
C GLN A 3 1.58 -22.14 58.70
N ARG A 4 1.57 -22.07 57.36
CA ARG A 4 2.55 -21.76 56.29
C ARG A 4 1.76 -21.82 54.96
N ASN A 5 2.28 -21.12 53.95
CA ASN A 5 2.39 -21.51 52.54
C ASN A 5 1.35 -21.03 51.51
N GLY A 6 1.87 -20.47 50.40
CA GLY A 6 1.14 -20.35 49.14
C GLY A 6 1.63 -19.27 48.17
N ILE A 7 2.92 -19.26 47.84
CA ILE A 7 3.53 -18.40 46.81
C ILE A 7 3.00 -18.81 45.42
N ARG A 8 2.39 -17.90 44.66
CA ARG A 8 2.24 -18.01 43.19
C ARG A 8 2.43 -16.63 42.56
N GLY A 9 3.50 -16.52 41.76
CA GLY A 9 4.10 -15.27 41.29
C GLY A 9 3.35 -14.54 40.16
N PRO A 10 3.90 -13.39 39.72
CA PRO A 10 3.28 -12.54 38.71
C PRO A 10 3.44 -13.14 37.31
N VAL A 11 2.32 -13.40 36.63
CA VAL A 11 2.29 -13.76 35.21
C VAL A 11 2.65 -12.51 34.40
N ARG A 12 3.94 -12.35 34.13
CA ARG A 12 4.45 -11.44 33.09
C ARG A 12 4.08 -12.03 31.73
N LEU A 13 3.00 -11.52 31.13
CA LEU A 13 2.67 -11.79 29.73
C LEU A 13 3.62 -10.96 28.85
N ILE A 14 4.76 -11.57 28.48
CA ILE A 14 5.70 -11.03 27.51
C ILE A 14 5.10 -11.27 26.13
N LEU A 15 4.49 -10.26 25.52
CA LEU A 15 4.08 -10.30 24.12
C LEU A 15 5.33 -10.02 23.27
N ALA A 16 5.90 -11.08 22.70
CA ALA A 16 7.08 -11.01 21.85
C ALA A 16 6.75 -10.28 20.53
N VAL A 17 7.29 -9.08 20.37
CA VAL A 17 7.34 -8.35 19.10
C VAL A 17 8.40 -9.03 18.22
N ALA A 18 7.98 -9.88 17.30
CA ALA A 18 8.86 -10.46 16.29
C ALA A 18 9.07 -9.45 15.15
N VAL A 19 10.07 -8.57 15.29
CA VAL A 19 10.65 -7.84 14.16
C VAL A 19 11.49 -8.83 13.36
N VAL A 20 10.95 -9.33 12.24
CA VAL A 20 11.77 -10.01 11.22
C VAL A 20 12.27 -8.96 10.25
N ALA A 21 13.36 -8.30 10.63
CA ALA A 21 14.21 -7.55 9.71
C ALA A 21 15.17 -8.53 9.04
N ALA A 22 14.85 -8.96 7.82
CA ALA A 22 15.76 -9.72 6.98
C ALA A 22 15.86 -9.06 5.59
N LEU A 23 16.59 -7.95 5.50
CA LEU A 23 17.21 -7.51 4.26
C LEU A 23 18.70 -7.84 4.33
N ALA A 24 19.02 -9.09 4.00
CA ALA A 24 20.39 -9.48 3.70
C ALA A 24 20.76 -8.89 2.35
N ALA A 25 21.71 -7.96 2.38
CA ALA A 25 22.49 -7.57 1.22
C ALA A 25 23.20 -8.82 0.67
N GLN A 26 22.81 -9.24 -0.53
CA GLN A 26 23.59 -10.17 -1.34
C GLN A 26 23.98 -9.43 -2.62
N LEU A 27 25.04 -8.63 -2.52
CA LEU A 27 25.74 -8.09 -3.68
C LEU A 27 26.82 -9.11 -4.07
N THR A 28 26.39 -10.22 -4.65
CA THR A 28 27.32 -11.14 -5.34
C THR A 28 27.32 -10.77 -6.80
N ALA A 29 28.44 -10.21 -7.23
CA ALA A 29 28.76 -9.93 -8.62
C ALA A 29 28.61 -11.18 -9.49
N CYS A 30 27.94 -11.01 -10.64
CA CYS A 30 28.24 -11.74 -11.88
C CYS A 30 27.84 -10.82 -13.03
N SER A 31 28.83 -10.41 -13.83
CA SER A 31 28.63 -9.73 -15.11
C SER A 31 27.85 -10.65 -16.05
N ASP A 32 26.71 -10.18 -16.56
CA ASP A 32 26.33 -10.33 -17.97
C ASP A 32 25.13 -9.40 -18.26
N ASP A 33 25.26 -8.61 -19.32
CA ASP A 33 24.21 -7.85 -20.03
C ASP A 33 23.10 -7.20 -19.18
N SER A 34 23.39 -6.06 -18.53
CA SER A 34 22.35 -5.22 -17.93
C SER A 34 21.58 -4.46 -19.02
N SER A 35 20.63 -5.16 -19.61
CA SER A 35 19.51 -4.53 -20.30
C SER A 35 18.74 -3.65 -19.28
N PRO A 36 18.34 -2.41 -19.64
CA PRO A 36 17.63 -1.49 -18.74
C PRO A 36 16.33 -2.09 -18.17
N SER A 37 15.78 -3.10 -18.83
CA SER A 37 14.60 -3.86 -18.45
C SER A 37 14.76 -4.63 -17.13
N ASP A 38 15.94 -5.16 -16.79
CA ASP A 38 16.14 -5.99 -15.59
C ASP A 38 16.23 -5.16 -14.30
N THR A 39 16.79 -3.96 -14.39
CA THR A 39 16.82 -3.02 -13.26
C THR A 39 15.45 -2.39 -13.02
N ALA A 40 14.74 -2.03 -14.10
CA ALA A 40 13.36 -1.56 -14.03
C ALA A 40 12.44 -2.64 -13.42
N SER A 41 12.59 -3.90 -13.81
CA SER A 41 11.80 -5.02 -13.29
C SER A 41 12.04 -5.27 -11.80
N LYS A 42 13.28 -5.13 -11.32
CA LYS A 42 13.60 -5.23 -9.88
C LYS A 42 13.04 -4.05 -9.08
N ALA A 43 13.13 -2.84 -9.61
CA ALA A 43 12.55 -1.64 -8.98
C ALA A 43 11.02 -1.71 -8.94
N ALA A 44 10.37 -2.13 -10.02
CA ALA A 44 8.93 -2.37 -10.09
C ALA A 44 8.49 -3.50 -9.14
N SER A 45 9.27 -4.58 -9.05
CA SER A 45 9.01 -5.68 -8.10
C SER A 45 9.13 -5.23 -6.65
N ALA A 46 10.10 -4.37 -6.32
CA ALA A 46 10.23 -3.78 -5.00
C ALA A 46 9.07 -2.81 -4.69
N ALA A 47 8.67 -1.99 -5.67
CA ALA A 47 7.54 -1.08 -5.57
C ALA A 47 6.22 -1.83 -5.36
N SER A 48 5.99 -2.88 -6.13
CA SER A 48 4.80 -3.71 -6.05
C SER A 48 4.73 -4.48 -4.72
N LYS A 49 5.86 -5.01 -4.22
CA LYS A 49 5.92 -5.62 -2.88
C LYS A 49 5.68 -4.62 -1.75
N ALA A 50 6.21 -3.40 -1.87
CA ALA A 50 5.94 -2.32 -0.92
C ALA A 50 4.47 -1.89 -0.94
N ALA A 51 3.88 -1.72 -2.13
CA ALA A 51 2.46 -1.43 -2.33
C ALA A 51 1.57 -2.54 -1.74
N SER A 52 1.95 -3.81 -1.93
CA SER A 52 1.25 -4.97 -1.39
C SER A 52 1.30 -4.99 0.14
N ALA A 53 2.48 -4.77 0.72
CA ALA A 53 2.65 -4.71 2.18
C ALA A 53 1.88 -3.55 2.81
N VAL A 54 1.85 -2.38 2.14
CA VAL A 54 1.04 -1.24 2.56
C VAL A 54 -0.45 -1.53 2.47
N SER A 55 -0.91 -2.13 1.37
CA SER A 55 -2.32 -2.49 1.20
C SER A 55 -2.78 -3.46 2.29
N GLN A 56 -1.94 -4.45 2.62
CA GLN A 56 -2.21 -5.42 3.69
C GLN A 56 -2.26 -4.75 5.06
N ALA A 57 -1.31 -3.86 5.36
CA ALA A 57 -1.25 -3.14 6.62
C ALA A 57 -2.46 -2.19 6.79
N ALA A 58 -2.84 -1.48 5.73
CA ALA A 58 -3.94 -0.54 5.78
C ALA A 58 -5.32 -1.22 5.74
N SER A 59 -5.44 -2.37 5.06
CA SER A 59 -6.62 -3.24 5.14
C SER A 59 -6.81 -3.79 6.55
N ALA A 60 -5.74 -4.31 7.17
CA ALA A 60 -5.77 -4.82 8.55
C ALA A 60 -6.11 -3.72 9.56
N ALA A 61 -5.65 -2.48 9.32
CA ALA A 61 -5.95 -1.36 10.19
C ALA A 61 -7.41 -0.88 10.09
N THR A 62 -8.11 -1.19 8.99
CA THR A 62 -9.54 -0.91 8.83
C THR A 62 -10.41 -1.84 9.70
N GLU A 63 -9.93 -3.05 10.03
CA GLU A 63 -10.67 -4.01 10.87
C GLU A 63 -10.55 -3.73 12.38
N ALA A 64 -9.58 -2.91 12.82
CA ALA A 64 -9.19 -2.81 14.23
C ALA A 64 -9.42 -1.45 14.93
N GLY A 65 -9.97 -0.43 14.25
CA GLY A 65 -10.50 0.81 14.87
C GLY A 65 -9.52 1.79 15.51
N ASP A 66 -8.53 1.34 16.30
CA ASP A 66 -7.73 2.22 17.19
C ASP A 66 -6.20 2.01 17.10
N ALA A 67 -5.71 0.96 16.41
CA ALA A 67 -4.27 0.74 16.17
C ALA A 67 -3.74 1.43 14.89
N LEU A 68 -4.54 2.31 14.29
CA LEU A 68 -4.40 2.80 12.91
C LEU A 68 -3.30 3.85 12.71
N ALA A 69 -2.99 4.67 13.72
CA ALA A 69 -2.05 5.77 13.56
C ALA A 69 -0.62 5.28 13.30
N SER A 70 -0.15 4.29 14.05
CA SER A 70 1.21 3.75 13.89
C SER A 70 1.36 2.92 12.62
N ALA A 71 0.36 2.11 12.25
CA ALA A 71 0.40 1.33 11.01
C ALA A 71 0.34 2.23 9.75
N THR A 72 -0.48 3.28 9.78
CA THR A 72 -0.53 4.29 8.71
C THR A 72 0.75 5.12 8.65
N ALA A 73 1.34 5.45 9.81
CA ALA A 73 2.63 6.14 9.85
C ALA A 73 3.77 5.27 9.28
N GLU A 74 3.78 3.96 9.57
CA GLU A 74 4.76 3.02 9.01
C GLU A 74 4.53 2.80 7.49
N ALA A 75 3.28 2.69 7.04
CA ALA A 75 2.95 2.70 5.61
C ALA A 75 3.35 4.02 4.93
N GLY A 76 3.18 5.13 5.63
CA GLY A 76 3.64 6.45 5.22
C GLY A 76 5.16 6.51 5.04
N LYS A 77 5.91 5.98 6.01
CA LYS A 77 7.38 5.84 5.94
C LYS A 77 7.82 4.92 4.81
N LYS A 78 7.07 3.84 4.51
CA LYS A 78 7.35 2.95 3.37
C LYS A 78 7.15 3.64 2.03
N PHE A 79 6.17 4.54 1.94
CA PHE A 79 6.04 5.43 0.79
C PHE A 79 7.16 6.49 0.74
N ASP A 80 7.68 6.95 1.87
CA ASP A 80 8.83 7.87 1.95
C ASP A 80 10.17 7.16 1.67
N GLU A 81 10.24 5.84 1.90
CA GLU A 81 11.40 4.99 1.56
C GLU A 81 11.58 4.80 0.04
N PHE A 82 10.59 5.16 -0.78
CA PHE A 82 10.84 5.46 -2.19
C PHE A 82 11.69 6.74 -2.23
N LYS A 83 13.02 6.58 -2.10
CA LYS A 83 14.02 7.63 -1.91
C LYS A 83 14.02 8.80 -2.92
N ASN A 84 13.15 8.78 -3.94
CA ASN A 84 12.96 9.83 -4.94
C ASN A 84 11.49 10.03 -5.37
N GLY A 85 10.53 9.54 -4.58
CA GLY A 85 9.11 9.61 -4.92
C GLY A 85 8.56 11.03 -4.84
N ALA A 86 8.19 11.62 -5.97
CA ALA A 86 7.50 12.92 -5.96
C ALA A 86 6.02 12.72 -5.62
N ASP A 87 5.44 13.61 -4.79
CA ASP A 87 3.99 13.65 -4.60
C ASP A 87 3.32 13.87 -5.95
N ALA A 88 2.44 12.94 -6.31
CA ALA A 88 1.80 12.88 -7.62
C ALA A 88 0.28 12.86 -7.48
N LYS A 89 -0.27 13.28 -6.34
CA LYS A 89 -1.71 13.21 -6.09
C LYS A 89 -2.52 14.02 -7.10
N GLY A 90 -2.01 15.18 -7.51
CA GLY A 90 -2.62 16.02 -8.55
C GLY A 90 -2.52 15.46 -9.97
N GLU A 91 -1.69 14.44 -10.19
CA GLU A 91 -1.43 13.79 -11.48
C GLU A 91 -2.33 12.58 -11.71
N VAL A 92 -3.09 12.17 -10.68
CA VAL A 92 -3.96 10.99 -10.70
C VAL A 92 -5.41 11.38 -10.58
N LYS A 93 -6.26 10.76 -11.40
CA LYS A 93 -7.72 10.93 -11.38
C LYS A 93 -8.41 9.60 -11.22
N LEU A 94 -9.51 9.61 -10.47
CA LEU A 94 -10.46 8.50 -10.43
C LEU A 94 -11.56 8.78 -11.45
N GLY A 95 -11.90 7.76 -12.23
CA GLY A 95 -12.89 7.85 -13.29
C GLY A 95 -14.02 6.85 -13.12
N GLY A 96 -15.20 7.24 -13.60
CA GLY A 96 -16.43 6.47 -13.51
C GLY A 96 -16.99 6.38 -12.09
N ASP A 97 -18.17 5.79 -11.98
CA ASP A 97 -18.76 5.44 -10.70
C ASP A 97 -18.09 4.17 -10.15
N ALA A 98 -17.85 4.15 -8.84
CA ALA A 98 -17.34 2.97 -8.18
C ALA A 98 -18.47 1.93 -8.10
N SER A 99 -18.35 0.83 -8.86
CA SER A 99 -19.39 -0.19 -8.95
C SER A 99 -18.89 -1.53 -8.41
N PRO A 100 -19.76 -2.29 -7.71
CA PRO A 100 -19.47 -3.67 -7.39
C PRO A 100 -19.44 -4.54 -8.66
N ASP A 101 -18.54 -5.50 -8.70
CA ASP A 101 -18.54 -6.60 -9.66
C ASP A 101 -19.36 -7.80 -9.17
N SER A 102 -19.32 -8.91 -9.90
CA SER A 102 -20.04 -10.14 -9.58
C SER A 102 -19.69 -10.74 -8.22
N ASP A 103 -18.50 -10.45 -7.68
CA ASP A 103 -18.05 -10.92 -6.37
C ASP A 103 -18.37 -9.91 -5.25
N GLY A 104 -19.07 -8.82 -5.59
CA GLY A 104 -19.41 -7.73 -4.69
C GLY A 104 -18.24 -6.80 -4.34
N ARG A 105 -17.08 -6.96 -5.01
CA ARG A 105 -15.93 -6.06 -4.82
C ARG A 105 -16.11 -4.82 -5.67
N VAL A 106 -15.77 -3.67 -5.11
CA VAL A 106 -15.95 -2.39 -5.80
C VAL A 106 -14.68 -2.07 -6.57
N SER A 107 -14.83 -1.69 -7.83
CA SER A 107 -13.72 -1.28 -8.69
C SER A 107 -13.92 0.16 -9.17
N VAL A 108 -12.80 0.89 -9.31
CA VAL A 108 -12.76 2.23 -9.89
C VAL A 108 -11.59 2.36 -10.84
N LYS A 109 -11.77 3.09 -11.93
CA LYS A 109 -10.70 3.38 -12.87
C LYS A 109 -9.77 4.43 -12.28
N VAL A 110 -8.47 4.18 -12.37
CA VAL A 110 -7.41 5.11 -11.98
C VAL A 110 -6.68 5.55 -13.25
N THR A 111 -6.57 6.85 -13.48
CA THR A 111 -5.81 7.41 -14.61
C THR A 111 -4.66 8.23 -14.06
N ALA A 112 -3.42 7.83 -14.36
CA ALA A 112 -2.22 8.59 -14.01
C ALA A 112 -1.71 9.35 -15.25
N THR A 113 -1.42 10.64 -15.10
CA THR A 113 -0.90 11.52 -16.16
C THR A 113 0.55 11.88 -15.85
N ASN A 114 1.47 11.61 -16.76
CA ASN A 114 2.87 11.95 -16.58
C ASN A 114 3.24 13.26 -17.27
N PRO A 115 3.43 14.37 -16.53
CA PRO A 115 3.80 15.66 -17.12
C PRO A 115 5.28 15.75 -17.50
N THR A 116 6.11 14.75 -17.13
CA THR A 116 7.54 14.76 -17.43
C THR A 116 7.83 14.25 -18.85
N SER A 117 9.07 14.40 -19.32
CA SER A 117 9.49 13.94 -20.66
C SER A 117 9.95 12.49 -20.71
N SER A 118 10.07 11.81 -19.56
CA SER A 118 10.56 10.42 -19.47
C SER A 118 9.48 9.51 -18.90
N ALA A 119 9.53 8.21 -19.19
CA ALA A 119 8.59 7.26 -18.62
C ALA A 119 8.71 7.22 -17.09
N LYS A 120 7.56 7.11 -16.41
CA LYS A 120 7.45 7.08 -14.96
C LYS A 120 6.40 6.08 -14.51
N SER A 121 6.62 5.51 -13.32
CA SER A 121 5.65 4.65 -12.66
C SER A 121 5.01 5.37 -11.48
N TYR A 122 3.77 5.00 -11.19
CA TYR A 122 2.98 5.60 -10.11
C TYR A 122 2.54 4.52 -9.14
N VAL A 123 2.60 4.82 -7.86
CA VAL A 123 1.97 4.03 -6.81
C VAL A 123 0.84 4.87 -6.23
N VAL A 124 -0.39 4.38 -6.35
CA VAL A 124 -1.61 5.12 -6.00
C VAL A 124 -2.36 4.37 -4.92
N GLN A 125 -2.59 5.00 -3.78
CA GLN A 125 -3.49 4.51 -2.76
C GLN A 125 -4.90 5.09 -2.97
N VAL A 126 -5.89 4.21 -3.08
CA VAL A 126 -7.30 4.54 -3.23
C VAL A 126 -8.07 4.08 -2.01
N ASP A 127 -8.75 5.02 -1.36
CA ASP A 127 -9.67 4.74 -0.26
C ASP A 127 -11.09 4.54 -0.81
N PHE A 128 -11.76 3.50 -0.32
CA PHE A 128 -13.18 3.26 -0.47
C PHE A 128 -13.87 3.65 0.84
N ARG A 129 -14.92 4.47 0.75
CA ARG A 129 -15.59 5.08 1.91
C ARG A 129 -17.10 4.97 1.78
N ASP A 130 -17.80 4.98 2.91
CA ASP A 130 -19.25 5.09 2.91
C ASP A 130 -19.71 6.55 2.71
N GLN A 131 -21.02 6.76 2.66
CA GLN A 131 -21.59 8.10 2.51
C GLN A 131 -21.24 9.06 3.66
N SER A 132 -21.02 8.51 4.86
CA SER A 132 -20.66 9.23 6.09
C SER A 132 -19.18 9.59 6.15
N GLY A 133 -18.37 9.09 5.21
CA GLY A 133 -16.93 9.32 5.12
C GLY A 133 -16.08 8.30 5.86
N ASN A 134 -16.69 7.26 6.46
CA ASN A 134 -15.95 6.19 7.13
C ASN A 134 -15.15 5.39 6.12
N LEU A 135 -13.91 5.04 6.46
CA LEU A 135 -13.08 4.19 5.63
C LEU A 135 -13.65 2.78 5.63
N LEU A 136 -14.09 2.32 4.46
CA LEU A 136 -14.58 0.96 4.26
C LEU A 136 -13.46 0.02 3.85
N ASP A 137 -12.52 0.48 3.02
CA ASP A 137 -11.36 -0.27 2.55
C ASP A 137 -10.30 0.65 1.92
N THR A 138 -9.08 0.15 1.73
CA THR A 138 -8.06 0.83 0.94
C THR A 138 -7.29 -0.16 0.08
N THR A 139 -6.92 0.25 -1.13
CA THR A 139 -6.10 -0.54 -2.05
C THR A 139 -4.98 0.32 -2.60
N VAL A 140 -3.81 -0.27 -2.80
CA VAL A 140 -2.73 0.35 -3.57
C VAL A 140 -2.65 -0.31 -4.95
N VAL A 141 -2.60 0.53 -5.99
CA VAL A 141 -2.41 0.11 -7.37
C VAL A 141 -1.16 0.77 -7.95
N THR A 142 -0.43 0.01 -8.76
CA THR A 142 0.70 0.55 -9.53
C THR A 142 0.26 0.82 -10.96
N VAL A 143 0.65 1.98 -11.51
CA VAL A 143 0.52 2.31 -12.93
C VAL A 143 1.93 2.39 -13.51
N ASP A 144 2.35 1.32 -14.16
CA ASP A 144 3.72 1.20 -14.69
C ASP A 144 3.89 1.86 -16.05
N ASP A 145 5.10 2.37 -16.31
CA ASP A 145 5.56 2.82 -17.63
C ASP A 145 4.61 3.82 -18.31
N VAL A 146 4.19 4.85 -17.57
CA VAL A 146 3.45 5.96 -18.15
C VAL A 146 4.43 6.82 -18.93
N ALA A 147 4.35 6.77 -20.26
CA ALA A 147 5.22 7.53 -21.14
C ALA A 147 5.18 9.05 -20.82
N GLY A 148 6.27 9.75 -21.13
CA GLY A 148 6.34 11.19 -20.90
C GLY A 148 5.28 11.95 -21.70
N GLY A 149 4.58 12.87 -21.04
CA GLY A 149 3.46 13.63 -21.62
C GLY A 149 2.18 12.82 -21.85
N ALA A 150 2.12 11.55 -21.42
CA ALA A 150 1.00 10.65 -21.67
C ALA A 150 0.20 10.34 -20.41
N SER A 151 -0.92 9.64 -20.59
CA SER A 151 -1.72 9.07 -19.51
C SER A 151 -1.86 7.57 -19.67
N LYS A 152 -1.97 6.85 -18.55
CA LYS A 152 -2.25 5.42 -18.54
C LYS A 152 -3.26 5.08 -17.46
N ASP A 153 -4.03 4.05 -17.72
CA ASP A 153 -5.08 3.60 -16.83
C ASP A 153 -4.68 2.35 -16.06
N ALA A 154 -5.22 2.24 -14.86
CA ALA A 154 -5.26 1.03 -14.06
C ALA A 154 -6.64 0.90 -13.39
N THR A 155 -6.85 -0.21 -12.69
CA THR A 155 -8.09 -0.47 -11.94
C THR A 155 -7.74 -0.70 -10.49
N ALA A 156 -8.28 0.13 -9.60
CA ALA A 156 -8.25 -0.14 -8.18
C ALA A 156 -9.49 -0.96 -7.81
N ARG A 157 -9.29 -2.14 -7.24
CA ARG A 157 -10.35 -3.05 -6.78
C ARG A 157 -10.23 -3.24 -5.26
N SER A 158 -11.36 -3.24 -4.56
CA SER A 158 -11.39 -3.46 -3.12
C SER A 158 -10.94 -4.88 -2.74
N ASN A 159 -10.33 -5.01 -1.56
CA ASN A 159 -9.83 -6.24 -0.95
C ASN A 159 -10.95 -7.10 -0.33
N ARG A 160 -12.14 -6.53 -0.16
CA ARG A 160 -13.35 -7.22 0.32
C ARG A 160 -14.58 -6.76 -0.46
N SER A 161 -15.65 -7.54 -0.37
CA SER A 161 -16.94 -7.13 -0.88
C SER A 161 -17.46 -5.95 -0.06
N LEU A 162 -17.98 -4.93 -0.73
CA LEU A 162 -18.53 -3.72 -0.10
C LEU A 162 -20.01 -3.62 -0.44
N THR A 163 -20.79 -3.09 0.50
CA THR A 163 -22.25 -2.94 0.34
C THR A 163 -22.65 -1.49 0.57
N GLY A 164 -23.76 -1.09 -0.05
CA GLY A 164 -24.22 0.30 -0.05
C GLY A 164 -23.45 1.20 -1.01
N ASP A 165 -23.72 2.50 -0.94
CA ASP A 165 -23.09 3.50 -1.80
C ASP A 165 -21.64 3.80 -1.39
N VAL A 166 -20.69 3.41 -2.24
CA VAL A 166 -19.26 3.57 -1.99
C VAL A 166 -18.71 4.80 -2.72
N LYS A 167 -18.05 5.69 -1.97
CA LYS A 167 -17.25 6.80 -2.50
C LYS A 167 -15.79 6.39 -2.60
N THR A 168 -15.10 6.88 -3.62
CA THR A 168 -13.66 6.63 -3.79
C THR A 168 -12.87 7.93 -3.76
N ALA A 169 -11.66 7.87 -3.21
CA ALA A 169 -10.75 9.01 -3.16
C ALA A 169 -9.30 8.55 -3.30
N VAL A 170 -8.48 9.35 -3.99
CA VAL A 170 -7.03 9.17 -3.97
C VAL A 170 -6.53 9.65 -2.60
N ALA A 171 -6.08 8.73 -1.76
CA ALA A 171 -5.51 9.08 -0.46
C ALA A 171 -4.12 9.68 -0.66
N ARG A 172 -3.28 8.97 -1.41
CA ARG A 172 -1.87 9.30 -1.71
C ARG A 172 -1.50 8.79 -3.09
N ALA A 173 -0.62 9.51 -3.79
CA ALA A 173 0.03 9.00 -4.99
C ALA A 173 1.49 9.46 -5.04
N VAL A 174 2.36 8.56 -5.48
CA VAL A 174 3.80 8.81 -5.60
C VAL A 174 4.28 8.40 -6.99
N ARG A 175 5.10 9.24 -7.61
CA ARG A 175 5.75 8.97 -8.90
C ARG A 175 7.23 8.66 -8.72
N HIS A 176 7.75 7.63 -9.39
CA HIS A 176 9.17 7.26 -9.38
C HIS A 176 9.74 7.01 -10.79
#